data_AF-A0A357IQP8-F1
#
_entry.id   AF-A0A357IQP8-F1
#
_cell.length_a   1.000
_cell.length_b   1.000
_cell.length_c   1.000
_cell.angle_alpha   90.00
_cell.angle_beta   90.00
_cell.angle_gamma   90.00
#
_symmetry.space_group_name_H-M   'P 1'
#
loop_
_entity.id
_entity.type
_entity.pdbx_description
1 polymer ?
#
loop_
_entity_poly.entity_id
_entity_poly.type
_entity_poly.pdbx_seq_one_letter_code
_entity_poly.pdbx_strand_id
1 'polypeptide(L)'
;MNKGVFLCLSSNANLKVESLRLFIDYLALFGYDTLELGLDDMIKIPEEPYYGYLRGGYTIQELSALDDYAREKGIELVPSCQMLGHFGR
;
A
#
# COMPACT_ATOMS: atom_id res chain seq x y z
N MET A 1 -21.31 6.09 -3.49
CA MET A 1 -20.90 4.74 -3.02
C MET A 1 -19.50 4.57 -3.58
N ASN A 2 -18.48 4.58 -2.73
CA ASN A 2 -17.10 4.50 -3.17
C ASN A 2 -16.85 3.12 -3.78
N LYS A 3 -16.14 3.08 -4.91
CA LYS A 3 -15.72 1.86 -5.60
C LYS A 3 -14.25 1.64 -5.26
N GLY A 4 -14.03 0.81 -4.24
CA GLY A 4 -12.71 0.51 -3.71
C GLY A 4 -12.17 -0.86 -4.10
N VAL A 5 -10.85 -0.96 -4.19
CA VAL A 5 -10.12 -2.23 -4.28
C VAL A 5 -9.19 -2.36 -3.08
N PHE A 6 -9.25 -3.50 -2.40
CA PHE A 6 -8.29 -3.87 -1.36
C PHE A 6 -7.19 -4.75 -1.96
N LEU A 7 -5.94 -4.33 -1.80
CA LEU A 7 -4.76 -5.04 -2.27
C LEU A 7 -3.92 -5.52 -1.09
N CYS A 8 -3.89 -6.84 -0.86
CA CYS A 8 -3.08 -7.45 0.20
C CYS A 8 -1.61 -7.57 -0.25
N LEU A 9 -0.71 -6.83 0.42
CA LEU A 9 0.72 -6.81 0.11
C LEU A 9 1.58 -7.51 1.17
N SER A 10 0.97 -8.02 2.25
CA SER A 10 1.65 -8.64 3.40
C SER A 10 2.00 -10.13 3.23
N SER A 11 1.53 -10.78 2.16
CA SER A 11 1.68 -12.24 1.94
C SER A 11 2.83 -12.64 1.01
N ASN A 12 4.03 -12.07 1.17
CA ASN A 12 5.22 -12.30 0.31
C ASN A 12 5.08 -11.91 -1.17
N ALA A 13 4.05 -11.14 -1.50
CA ALA A 13 3.76 -10.67 -2.86
C ALA A 13 3.64 -9.14 -2.87
N ASN A 14 4.65 -8.44 -2.34
CA ASN A 14 4.72 -6.99 -2.43
C ASN A 14 5.00 -6.56 -3.87
N LEU A 15 4.33 -5.51 -4.29
CA LEU A 15 4.55 -4.89 -5.59
C LEU A 15 5.63 -3.81 -5.48
N LYS A 16 6.32 -3.54 -6.58
CA LYS A 16 7.17 -2.34 -6.63
C LYS A 16 6.29 -1.09 -6.76
N VAL A 17 6.82 0.06 -6.35
CA VAL A 17 6.11 1.34 -6.45
C VAL A 17 5.66 1.61 -7.90
N GLU A 18 6.47 1.27 -8.88
CA GLU A 18 6.13 1.42 -10.30
C GLU A 18 4.95 0.54 -10.72
N SER A 19 4.87 -0.68 -10.17
CA SER A 19 3.73 -1.58 -10.41
C SER A 19 2.45 -1.07 -9.74
N LEU A 20 2.55 -0.46 -8.56
CA LEU A 20 1.41 0.17 -7.90
C LEU A 20 0.89 1.39 -8.69
N ARG A 21 1.78 2.20 -9.27
CA ARG A 21 1.38 3.31 -10.16
C ARG A 21 0.62 2.81 -11.39
N LEU A 22 1.11 1.75 -12.03
CA LEU A 22 0.40 1.13 -13.15
C LEU A 22 -0.96 0.57 -12.71
N PHE A 23 -1.05 -0.01 -11.52
CA PHE A 23 -2.32 -0.49 -10.97
C PHE A 23 -3.32 0.64 -10.75
N ILE A 24 -2.87 1.77 -10.18
CA ILE A 24 -3.67 3.00 -10.03
C ILE A 24 -4.19 3.49 -11.39
N ASP A 25 -3.35 3.47 -12.43
CA ASP A 25 -3.79 3.85 -13.78
C ASP A 25 -4.93 2.96 -14.29
N TYR A 26 -4.84 1.64 -14.07
CA TYR A 26 -5.92 0.72 -14.43
C TYR A 26 -7.19 0.96 -13.61
N LEU A 27 -7.06 1.19 -12.30
CA LEU A 27 -8.20 1.50 -11.44
C LEU A 27 -8.93 2.76 -11.90
N ALA A 28 -8.20 3.81 -12.24
CA ALA A 28 -8.76 5.06 -12.75
C ALA A 28 -9.51 4.83 -14.08
N LEU A 29 -8.94 4.04 -14.99
CA LEU A 29 -9.57 3.67 -16.26
C LEU A 29 -10.85 2.84 -16.07
N PHE A 30 -10.88 1.96 -15.07
CA PHE A 30 -12.06 1.16 -14.73
C PHE A 30 -13.09 1.95 -13.89
N GLY A 31 -12.77 3.18 -13.49
CA GLY A 31 -13.66 4.06 -12.74
C GLY A 31 -13.77 3.72 -11.25
N TYR A 32 -12.74 3.12 -10.66
CA TYR A 32 -12.58 3.04 -9.20
C TYR A 32 -12.11 4.38 -8.65
N ASP A 33 -12.44 4.65 -7.40
CA ASP A 33 -12.13 5.91 -6.71
C ASP A 33 -11.30 5.68 -5.44
N THR A 34 -11.10 4.44 -5.02
CA THR A 34 -10.38 4.12 -3.78
C THR A 34 -9.45 2.92 -3.97
N LEU A 35 -8.22 3.01 -3.46
CA LEU A 35 -7.27 1.90 -3.37
C LEU A 35 -6.83 1.73 -1.92
N GLU A 36 -7.18 0.60 -1.31
CA GLU A 36 -6.71 0.24 0.03
C GLU A 36 -5.52 -0.71 -0.06
N LEU A 37 -4.43 -0.38 0.63
CA LEU A 37 -3.21 -1.19 0.68
C LEU A 37 -3.11 -1.89 2.03
N GLY A 38 -3.22 -3.22 2.06
CA GLY A 38 -2.95 -4.03 3.23
C GLY A 38 -1.43 -4.16 3.45
N LEU A 39 -0.89 -3.31 4.32
CA LEU A 39 0.54 -3.11 4.57
C LEU A 39 1.01 -3.67 5.92
N ASP A 40 0.26 -4.57 6.56
CA ASP A 40 0.50 -5.17 7.89
C ASP A 40 1.91 -4.91 8.44
N ASP A 41 2.91 -5.69 8.01
CA ASP A 41 4.33 -5.57 8.33
C ASP A 41 5.19 -5.22 7.09
N MET A 42 4.64 -4.37 6.19
CA MET A 42 5.29 -3.86 4.98
C MET A 42 5.62 -2.36 5.06
N ILE A 43 5.67 -1.76 6.25
CA ILE A 43 6.06 -0.36 6.45
C ILE A 43 7.40 -0.32 7.18
N LYS A 44 8.35 0.48 6.69
CA LYS A 44 9.63 0.71 7.37
C LYS A 44 9.44 1.73 8.48
N ILE A 45 9.65 1.30 9.72
CA ILE A 45 9.63 2.13 10.91
C ILE A 45 11.08 2.29 11.39
N PRO A 46 11.70 3.48 11.29
CA PRO A 46 13.12 3.68 11.62
C PRO A 46 13.51 3.23 13.03
N GLU A 47 12.61 3.41 13.99
CA GLU A 47 12.79 3.06 15.40
C GLU A 47 12.66 1.55 15.67
N GLU A 48 12.07 0.79 14.74
CA GLU A 48 11.76 -0.64 14.87
C GLU A 48 12.41 -1.46 13.75
N PRO A 49 13.74 -1.70 13.80
CA PRO A 49 14.51 -2.30 12.70
C PRO A 49 14.12 -3.76 12.38
N TYR A 50 13.48 -4.45 13.31
CA TYR A 50 12.99 -5.82 13.12
C TYR A 50 11.61 -5.86 12.45
N TYR A 51 10.88 -4.74 12.44
CA TYR A 51 9.57 -4.66 11.83
C TYR A 51 9.67 -4.77 10.31
N GLY A 52 9.05 -5.81 9.74
CA GLY A 52 9.12 -6.07 8.30
C GLY A 52 10.54 -6.39 7.80
N TYR A 53 11.44 -6.82 8.68
CA TYR A 53 12.83 -7.13 8.34
C TYR A 53 12.91 -8.19 7.23
N LEU A 54 13.73 -7.92 6.20
CA LEU A 54 13.90 -8.73 5.00
C LEU A 54 12.64 -8.96 4.13
N ARG A 55 11.55 -8.22 4.38
CA ARG A 55 10.32 -8.39 3.59
C ARG A 55 10.14 -7.39 2.47
N GLY A 56 11.03 -6.40 2.36
CA GLY A 56 10.97 -5.40 1.30
C GLY A 56 9.85 -4.36 1.48
N GLY A 57 9.60 -3.95 2.73
CA GLY A 57 8.60 -2.93 3.04
C GLY A 57 8.91 -1.55 2.44
N TYR A 58 7.86 -0.72 2.36
CA TYR A 58 7.89 0.63 1.82
C TYR A 58 8.33 1.64 2.88
N THR A 59 9.05 2.65 2.44
CA THR A 59 9.33 3.85 3.22
C THR A 59 8.11 4.77 3.24
N ILE A 60 8.04 5.64 4.24
CA ILE A 60 6.99 6.66 4.32
C ILE A 60 7.04 7.59 3.10
N GLN A 61 8.23 7.88 2.58
CA GLN A 61 8.43 8.72 1.40
C GLN A 61 7.87 8.06 0.13
N GLU A 62 8.07 6.75 -0.04
CA GLU A 62 7.49 5.99 -1.15
C GLU A 62 5.96 5.98 -1.09
N LEU A 63 5.39 5.76 0.10
CA LEU A 63 3.94 5.78 0.30
C LEU A 63 3.34 7.17 0.06
N SER A 64 4.00 8.22 0.55
CA SER A 64 3.57 9.62 0.31
C SER A 64 3.60 9.96 -1.18
N ALA A 65 4.66 9.58 -1.91
CA ALA A 65 4.75 9.83 -3.34
C ALA A 65 3.73 9.00 -4.15
N LEU A 66 3.31 7.85 -3.63
CA LEU A 66 2.26 7.04 -4.23
C LEU A 66 0.87 7.63 -3.99
N ASP A 67 0.62 8.17 -2.79
CA ASP A 67 -0.62 8.88 -2.45
C ASP A 67 -0.80 10.15 -3.31
N ASP A 68 0.26 10.93 -3.49
CA ASP A 68 0.23 12.08 -4.39
C ASP A 68 -0.12 11.68 -5.83
N TYR A 69 0.47 10.58 -6.32
CA TYR A 69 0.16 10.03 -7.64
C TYR A 69 -1.30 9.54 -7.74
N ALA A 70 -1.81 8.84 -6.72
CA ALA A 70 -3.20 8.38 -6.69
C ALA A 70 -4.17 9.56 -6.72
N ARG A 71 -3.88 10.62 -5.96
CA ARG A 71 -4.69 11.84 -5.91
C ARG A 71 -4.78 12.53 -7.27
N GLU A 72 -3.69 12.61 -8.01
CA GLU A 72 -3.68 13.15 -9.39
C GLU A 72 -4.60 12.36 -10.34
N LYS A 73 -4.84 11.08 -10.05
CA LYS A 73 -5.72 10.18 -10.81
C LYS A 73 -7.15 10.13 -10.29
N GLY A 74 -7.47 10.91 -9.25
CA GLY A 74 -8.77 10.92 -8.60
C GLY A 74 -9.05 9.68 -7.74
N ILE A 75 -8.00 8.99 -7.29
CA ILE A 75 -8.07 7.82 -6.40
C ILE A 75 -7.62 8.21 -4.99
N GLU A 76 -8.43 7.89 -4.00
CA GLU A 76 -8.06 7.95 -2.58
C GLU A 76 -7.22 6.73 -2.22
N LEU A 77 -6.00 6.95 -1.75
CA LEU A 77 -5.13 5.88 -1.26
C LEU A 77 -5.32 5.70 0.25
N VAL A 78 -5.70 4.50 0.68
CA VAL A 78 -5.91 4.16 2.09
C VAL A 78 -4.88 3.11 2.52
N PRO A 79 -3.78 3.50 3.19
CA PRO A 79 -2.88 2.52 3.79
C PRO A 79 -3.54 1.91 5.03
N SER A 80 -3.70 0.59 5.05
CA SER A 80 -4.19 -0.15 6.22
C SER A 80 -3.10 -1.05 6.80
N CYS A 81 -3.03 -1.11 8.13
CA CYS A 81 -2.09 -1.94 8.86
C CYS A 81 -2.81 -2.62 10.03
N GLN A 82 -2.21 -3.68 10.55
CA GLN A 82 -2.70 -4.38 11.73
C GLN A 82 -1.97 -3.85 12.97
N MET A 83 -2.71 -3.61 14.05
CA MET A 83 -2.14 -3.12 15.32
C MET A 83 -2.10 -4.18 16.41
N LEU A 84 -2.78 -5.33 16.23
CA LEU A 84 -3.00 -6.33 17.29
C LEU A 84 -2.62 -7.76 16.90
N GLY A 85 -2.85 -8.18 15.66
CA GLY A 85 -2.68 -9.57 15.21
C GLY A 85 -2.03 -9.66 13.83
N HIS A 86 -2.00 -10.86 13.23
CA HIS A 86 -1.39 -11.15 11.93
C HIS A 86 0.14 -10.95 11.83
N PHE A 87 0.81 -10.52 12.90
CA PHE A 87 2.26 -10.61 13.07
C PHE A 87 2.64 -12.02 13.51
N GLY A 88 2.58 -12.99 12.59
CA GLY A 88 2.89 -14.39 12.86
C GLY A 88 4.18 -14.59 13.69
N ARG A 89 4.24 -15.72 14.40
CA ARG A 89 5.48 -16.17 15.05
C ARG A 89 6.58 -16.46 14.03
#